data_AF-A0A1H0KSD7-F1
#
_entry.id   AF-A0A1H0KSD7-F1
#
_cell.length_a   1.000
_cell.length_b   1.000
_cell.length_c   1.000
_cell.angle_alpha   90.00
_cell.angle_beta   90.00
_cell.angle_gamma   90.00
#
_symmetry.space_group_name_H-M   'P 1'
#
loop_
_entity.id
_entity.type
_entity.pdbx_description
1 polymer ?
#
loop_
_entity_poly.entity_id
_entity_poly.type
_entity_poly.pdbx_seq_one_letter_code
_entity_poly.pdbx_strand_id
1 'polypeptide(L)'
;MANKNLSAAKEAKKDEFYTQLEDINKELKYYREHFRGKTVLCNCDDPRISNFFTYFAYNFEFLGLKRLITTCYKNQDADLFSQNKSEQAIYLIYDGDKNGNHIPDPEEIGIHPLKGDGDFRSKECVELLKQSDIVVTNPPFSLFREYVAQLMEYEKKFIIIGNKNSIHYKEIFPLIRENKLWAGYRPFAGGMWFEINDENSCNTRKVVDGKLMGNVPSIWFTNLDIKKRHEELILIRKYYDNPNAYIKYDNLDAIDIGRTEDIPMDYDGIMGVPDSFLDKYNPDQFELVGLGSGDLAKAAGVTKNYRGRTDLAYTVNGKHKCPYSRILIRNKTPKKNP
;
A
#
# COMPACT_ATOMS: atom_id res chain seq x y z
N MET A 1 23.65 29.37 6.85
CA MET A 1 22.66 29.94 5.89
C MET A 1 21.42 29.07 5.93
N ALA A 2 20.35 29.63 6.48
CA ALA A 2 19.07 28.97 6.69
C ALA A 2 18.22 29.00 5.41
N ASN A 3 17.77 27.82 4.96
CA ASN A 3 16.55 27.58 4.17
C ASN A 3 16.49 26.11 3.74
N LYS A 4 16.19 25.19 4.66
CA LYS A 4 15.80 23.80 4.35
C LYS A 4 14.51 23.33 5.01
N ASN A 5 13.87 24.14 5.85
CA ASN A 5 12.68 23.72 6.60
C ASN A 5 11.35 24.32 6.08
N LEU A 6 11.37 25.24 5.10
CA LEU A 6 10.15 25.78 4.51
C LEU A 6 9.61 24.97 3.31
N SER A 7 10.44 24.13 2.67
CA SER A 7 9.99 23.30 1.54
C SER A 7 9.19 22.07 1.99
N ALA A 8 9.51 21.51 3.16
CA ALA A 8 8.79 20.35 3.72
C ALA A 8 7.32 20.68 4.05
N ALA A 9 7.06 21.88 4.57
CA ALA A 9 5.70 22.35 4.86
C ALA A 9 4.88 22.66 3.59
N LYS A 10 5.54 23.03 2.48
CA LYS A 10 4.89 23.20 1.17
C LYS A 10 4.63 21.88 0.44
N GLU A 11 5.42 20.83 0.71
CA GLU A 11 5.15 19.49 0.19
C GLU A 11 4.00 18.80 0.94
N ALA A 12 3.89 19.01 2.27
CA ALA A 12 2.76 18.50 3.06
C ALA A 12 1.39 19.02 2.58
N LYS A 13 1.32 20.26 2.05
CA LYS A 13 0.09 20.85 1.51
C LYS A 13 -0.44 20.19 0.22
N LYS A 14 0.34 19.32 -0.43
CA LYS A 14 -0.03 18.68 -1.71
C LYS A 14 -0.54 17.25 -1.57
N ASP A 15 -0.56 16.71 -0.36
CA ASP A 15 -0.84 15.29 -0.08
C ASP A 15 -2.25 15.04 0.48
N GLU A 16 -3.17 16.01 0.38
CA GLU A 16 -4.57 15.81 0.79
C GLU A 16 -5.32 14.95 -0.25
N PHE A 17 -5.18 13.64 -0.11
CA PHE A 17 -5.85 12.64 -0.94
C PHE A 17 -6.98 11.97 -0.14
N TYR A 18 -8.20 12.52 -0.25
CA TYR A 18 -9.35 11.99 0.44
C TYR A 18 -9.85 10.70 -0.24
N THR A 19 -9.83 9.60 0.52
CA THR A 19 -10.20 8.27 0.02
C THR A 19 -11.71 8.13 -0.08
N GLN A 20 -12.20 7.58 -1.19
CA GLN A 20 -13.63 7.37 -1.41
C GLN A 20 -14.17 6.19 -0.60
N LEU A 21 -15.38 6.34 -0.06
CA LEU A 21 -16.08 5.26 0.67
C LEU A 21 -16.30 4.02 -0.22
N GLU A 22 -16.50 4.19 -1.51
CA GLU A 22 -16.65 3.07 -2.46
C GLU A 22 -15.36 2.23 -2.56
N ASP A 23 -14.19 2.87 -2.61
CA ASP A 23 -12.89 2.18 -2.66
C ASP A 23 -12.61 1.43 -1.36
N ILE A 24 -12.97 2.01 -0.21
CA ILE A 24 -12.89 1.36 1.11
C ILE A 24 -13.79 0.12 1.14
N ASN A 25 -15.05 0.25 0.71
CA ASN A 25 -15.99 -0.89 0.67
C ASN A 25 -15.49 -2.04 -0.23
N LYS A 26 -14.95 -1.71 -1.42
CA LYS A 26 -14.44 -2.69 -2.38
C LYS A 26 -13.28 -3.51 -1.82
N GLU A 27 -12.42 -2.90 -1.02
CA GLU A 27 -11.27 -3.57 -0.39
C GLU A 27 -11.69 -4.28 0.91
N LEU A 28 -12.29 -3.56 1.86
CA LEU A 28 -12.49 -4.07 3.23
C LEU A 28 -13.48 -5.23 3.33
N LYS A 29 -14.35 -5.43 2.31
CA LYS A 29 -15.26 -6.58 2.27
C LYS A 29 -14.56 -7.94 2.37
N TYR A 30 -13.28 -8.02 1.99
CA TYR A 30 -12.50 -9.26 2.05
C TYR A 30 -11.87 -9.53 3.42
N TYR A 31 -11.94 -8.57 4.36
CA TYR A 31 -11.25 -8.63 5.64
C TYR A 31 -12.20 -8.75 6.84
N ARG A 32 -13.52 -8.87 6.59
CA ARG A 32 -14.58 -8.82 7.62
C ARG A 32 -14.29 -9.69 8.85
N GLU A 33 -13.88 -10.94 8.64
CA GLU A 33 -13.61 -11.87 9.74
C GLU A 33 -12.41 -11.48 10.60
N HIS A 34 -11.48 -10.68 10.08
CA HIS A 34 -10.34 -10.18 10.85
C HIS A 34 -10.75 -9.11 11.87
N PHE A 35 -11.90 -8.45 11.69
CA PHE A 35 -12.32 -7.33 12.54
C PHE A 35 -13.08 -7.77 13.80
N ARG A 36 -13.61 -8.99 13.85
CA ARG A 36 -14.45 -9.45 14.97
C ARG A 36 -13.69 -9.38 16.30
N GLY A 37 -14.27 -8.68 17.28
CA GLY A 37 -13.73 -8.44 18.61
C GLY A 37 -12.48 -7.57 18.63
N LYS A 38 -12.14 -6.88 17.54
CA LYS A 38 -10.91 -6.07 17.43
C LYS A 38 -11.15 -4.60 17.69
N THR A 39 -10.09 -3.96 18.17
CA THR A 39 -9.96 -2.51 18.21
C THR A 39 -9.31 -2.04 16.90
N VAL A 40 -10.01 -1.20 16.14
CA VAL A 40 -9.49 -0.60 14.90
C VAL A 40 -9.03 0.84 15.18
N LEU A 41 -7.86 1.20 14.66
CA LEU A 41 -7.36 2.58 14.64
C LEU A 41 -7.34 3.13 13.21
N CYS A 42 -7.95 4.29 13.03
CA CYS A 42 -7.91 5.08 11.80
C CYS A 42 -7.24 6.43 12.10
N ASN A 43 -5.98 6.61 11.75
CA ASN A 43 -5.40 7.97 11.70
C ASN A 43 -5.95 8.71 10.47
N CYS A 44 -6.27 9.98 10.62
CA CYS A 44 -6.73 10.83 9.52
C CYS A 44 -6.45 12.31 9.80
N ASP A 45 -6.49 13.13 8.75
CA ASP A 45 -6.33 14.58 8.89
C ASP A 45 -7.56 15.22 9.53
N ASP A 46 -8.77 14.72 9.24
CA ASP A 46 -10.00 15.12 9.94
C ASP A 46 -10.99 13.94 10.06
N PRO A 47 -11.34 13.48 11.28
CA PRO A 47 -12.22 12.36 11.49
C PRO A 47 -13.67 12.66 11.10
N ARG A 48 -14.09 13.93 11.07
CA ARG A 48 -15.48 14.34 10.75
C ARG A 48 -15.82 14.10 9.28
N ILE A 49 -14.82 14.05 8.42
CA ILE A 49 -14.95 13.80 6.98
C ILE A 49 -14.24 12.51 6.54
N SER A 50 -13.71 11.73 7.49
CA SER A 50 -12.98 10.52 7.19
C SER A 50 -13.93 9.39 6.79
N ASN A 51 -13.89 9.00 5.51
CA ASN A 51 -14.65 7.84 5.04
C ASN A 51 -14.22 6.52 5.71
N PHE A 52 -13.03 6.43 6.30
CA PHE A 52 -12.64 5.29 7.13
C PHE A 52 -13.45 5.25 8.43
N PHE A 53 -13.57 6.39 9.11
CA PHE A 53 -14.41 6.49 10.30
C PHE A 53 -15.87 6.18 9.95
N THR A 54 -16.41 6.82 8.91
CA THR A 54 -17.77 6.56 8.41
C THR A 54 -17.99 5.08 8.14
N TYR A 55 -17.07 4.40 7.44
CA TYR A 55 -17.19 2.98 7.17
C TYR A 55 -17.27 2.16 8.45
N PHE A 56 -16.32 2.32 9.38
CA PHE A 56 -16.27 1.48 10.57
C PHE A 56 -17.37 1.80 11.58
N ALA A 57 -17.74 3.07 11.75
CA ALA A 57 -18.78 3.48 12.68
C ALA A 57 -20.15 2.94 12.25
N TYR A 58 -20.52 3.08 10.97
CA TYR A 58 -21.81 2.57 10.45
C TYR A 58 -21.84 1.04 10.29
N ASN A 59 -20.68 0.38 10.21
CA ASN A 59 -20.60 -1.08 10.14
C ASN A 59 -20.13 -1.71 11.45
N PHE A 60 -20.13 -0.97 12.57
CA PHE A 60 -19.47 -1.39 13.81
C PHE A 60 -20.00 -2.74 14.32
N GLU A 61 -21.32 -2.83 14.48
CA GLU A 61 -22.00 -4.04 14.95
C GLU A 61 -21.91 -5.18 13.92
N PHE A 62 -22.05 -4.85 12.64
CA PHE A 62 -21.96 -5.82 11.55
C PHE A 62 -20.58 -6.49 11.48
N LEU A 63 -19.52 -5.72 11.70
CA LEU A 63 -18.13 -6.21 11.77
C LEU A 63 -17.81 -6.84 13.12
N GLY A 64 -18.68 -6.66 14.12
CA GLY A 64 -18.48 -7.11 15.49
C GLY A 64 -17.25 -6.47 16.14
N LEU A 65 -17.01 -5.19 15.88
CA LEU A 65 -15.88 -4.46 16.46
C LEU A 65 -15.99 -4.37 17.98
N LYS A 66 -14.84 -4.31 18.64
CA LYS A 66 -14.77 -4.02 20.08
C LYS A 66 -14.73 -2.51 20.33
N ARG A 67 -13.97 -1.79 19.50
CA ARG A 67 -13.71 -0.37 19.63
C ARG A 67 -13.20 0.21 18.31
N LEU A 68 -13.57 1.44 18.03
CA LEU A 68 -13.03 2.25 16.95
C LEU A 68 -12.34 3.47 17.56
N ILE A 69 -11.07 3.66 17.21
CA ILE A 69 -10.26 4.81 17.60
C ILE A 69 -9.93 5.59 16.34
N THR A 70 -10.09 6.90 16.38
CA THR A 70 -9.70 7.77 15.26
C THR A 70 -8.90 8.95 15.77
N THR A 71 -7.71 9.20 15.25
CA THR A 71 -6.90 10.38 15.60
C THR A 71 -7.00 11.42 14.50
N CYS A 72 -7.18 12.69 14.89
CA CYS A 72 -7.15 13.85 14.02
C CYS A 72 -5.80 14.55 14.14
N TYR A 73 -5.10 14.73 13.03
CA TYR A 73 -4.01 15.71 12.97
C TYR A 73 -4.59 17.13 12.97
N LYS A 74 -3.94 18.08 13.64
CA LYS A 74 -4.40 19.48 13.70
C LYS A 74 -4.34 20.10 12.30
N ASN A 75 -5.50 20.32 11.69
CA ASN A 75 -5.59 21.14 10.47
C ASN A 75 -5.49 22.63 10.84
N GLN A 76 -4.50 23.34 10.29
CA GLN A 76 -4.25 24.77 10.57
C GLN A 76 -4.84 25.70 9.50
N ASP A 77 -5.42 25.17 8.41
CA ASP A 77 -5.94 26.02 7.33
C ASP A 77 -7.48 26.18 7.42
N ALA A 78 -7.91 27.44 7.39
CA ALA A 78 -9.28 27.83 7.14
C ALA A 78 -9.54 27.72 5.64
N ASP A 79 -10.43 26.82 5.20
CA ASP A 79 -11.51 27.22 4.29
C ASP A 79 -12.54 26.12 3.95
N LEU A 80 -13.77 26.63 3.79
CA LEU A 80 -14.92 26.17 3.00
C LEU A 80 -15.95 25.16 3.52
N PHE A 81 -15.66 24.23 4.45
CA PHE A 81 -16.73 23.30 4.94
C PHE A 81 -16.80 23.02 6.44
N SER A 82 -15.91 23.57 7.28
CA SER A 82 -16.10 23.51 8.73
C SER A 82 -16.05 24.91 9.34
N GLN A 83 -17.19 25.39 9.83
CA GLN A 83 -17.25 26.61 10.65
C GLN A 83 -16.68 26.40 12.07
N ASN A 84 -16.18 25.21 12.39
CA ASN A 84 -15.63 24.87 13.69
C ASN A 84 -14.10 24.84 13.63
N LYS A 85 -13.50 26.02 13.80
CA LYS A 85 -12.10 26.19 14.22
C LYS A 85 -11.90 25.39 15.52
N SER A 86 -11.21 24.27 15.46
CA SER A 86 -10.57 23.70 16.64
C SER A 86 -9.08 23.76 16.41
N GLU A 87 -8.39 24.67 17.13
CA GLU A 87 -6.93 24.71 17.16
C GLU A 87 -6.31 23.51 17.88
N GLN A 88 -7.11 22.55 18.32
CA GLN A 88 -6.66 21.40 19.09
C GLN A 88 -6.93 20.12 18.31
N ALA A 89 -5.88 19.32 18.12
CA ALA A 89 -6.00 17.95 17.65
C ALA A 89 -6.87 17.15 18.62
N ILE A 90 -7.65 16.21 18.09
CA ILE A 90 -8.57 15.39 18.89
C ILE A 90 -8.41 13.92 18.52
N TYR A 91 -8.88 13.05 19.39
CA TYR A 91 -9.17 11.67 19.03
C TYR A 91 -10.60 11.31 19.42
N LEU A 92 -11.17 10.40 18.65
CA LEU A 92 -12.50 9.85 18.85
C LEU A 92 -12.38 8.42 19.35
N ILE A 93 -13.23 8.06 20.29
CA ILE A 93 -13.49 6.67 20.69
C ILE A 93 -14.96 6.37 20.46
N TYR A 94 -15.23 5.29 19.74
CA TYR A 94 -16.57 4.74 19.59
C TYR A 94 -16.55 3.26 20.00
N ASP A 95 -17.37 2.93 20.99
CA ASP A 95 -17.46 1.60 21.61
C ASP A 95 -18.73 0.84 21.20
N GLY A 96 -19.45 1.33 20.19
CA GLY A 96 -20.69 0.75 19.69
C GLY A 96 -21.94 1.48 20.16
N ASP A 97 -23.07 1.01 19.65
CA ASP A 97 -24.40 1.57 19.88
C ASP A 97 -24.86 1.33 21.33
N LYS A 98 -25.39 2.37 21.97
CA LYS A 98 -25.86 2.37 23.37
C LYS A 98 -27.36 2.58 23.46
N ASN A 99 -28.01 3.09 22.42
CA ASN A 99 -29.43 3.45 22.43
C ASN A 99 -30.31 2.51 21.57
N GLY A 100 -29.69 1.61 20.81
CA GLY A 100 -30.34 0.56 20.03
C GLY A 100 -30.80 1.00 18.63
N ASN A 101 -30.42 2.18 18.15
CA ASN A 101 -30.78 2.69 16.82
C ASN A 101 -29.79 2.24 15.71
N HIS A 102 -28.67 1.63 16.08
CA HIS A 102 -27.57 1.20 15.20
C HIS A 102 -26.99 2.32 14.31
N ILE A 103 -27.08 3.57 14.76
CA ILE A 103 -26.55 4.74 14.09
C ILE A 103 -25.52 5.39 15.03
N PRO A 104 -24.28 5.66 14.57
CA PRO A 104 -23.27 6.27 15.42
C PRO A 104 -23.65 7.73 15.74
N ASP A 105 -24.03 7.97 16.98
CA ASP A 105 -24.49 9.28 17.46
C ASP A 105 -23.37 10.11 18.13
N PRO A 106 -23.38 11.45 18.00
CA PRO A 106 -22.41 12.31 18.68
C PRO A 106 -22.34 12.11 20.20
N GLU A 107 -23.44 11.75 20.84
CA GLU A 107 -23.52 11.44 22.28
C GLU A 107 -22.82 10.12 22.64
N GLU A 108 -22.67 9.20 21.69
CA GLU A 108 -22.01 7.91 21.86
C GLU A 108 -20.52 7.97 21.53
N ILE A 109 -20.15 8.87 20.63
CA ILE A 109 -18.77 9.12 20.19
C ILE A 109 -18.06 9.99 21.23
N GLY A 110 -17.13 9.40 21.97
CA GLY A 110 -16.28 10.13 22.89
C GLY A 110 -15.27 10.99 22.14
N ILE A 111 -15.40 12.32 22.26
CA ILE A 111 -14.45 13.30 21.71
C ILE A 111 -13.44 13.69 22.80
N HIS A 112 -12.15 13.50 22.52
CA HIS A 112 -11.10 13.78 23.48
C HIS A 112 -10.01 14.68 22.89
N PRO A 113 -9.58 15.73 23.61
CA PRO A 113 -8.48 16.58 23.16
C PRO A 113 -7.13 15.87 23.26
N LEU A 114 -6.28 16.07 22.25
CA LEU A 114 -4.86 15.74 22.27
C LEU A 114 -4.05 16.94 22.79
N LYS A 115 -2.88 16.66 23.38
CA LYS A 115 -1.95 17.69 23.87
C LYS A 115 -1.04 18.22 22.76
N GLY A 116 -0.69 17.37 21.82
CA GLY A 116 0.12 17.68 20.65
C GLY A 116 -0.72 18.00 19.42
N ASP A 117 -0.09 17.85 18.25
CA ASP A 117 -0.66 18.13 16.94
C ASP A 117 -1.35 16.91 16.30
N GLY A 118 -1.33 15.75 16.97
CA GLY A 118 -1.89 14.51 16.42
C GLY A 118 -0.96 13.76 15.47
N ASP A 119 0.32 14.15 15.36
CA ASP A 119 1.32 13.39 14.61
C ASP A 119 1.39 11.94 15.13
N PHE A 120 1.38 10.96 14.22
CA PHE A 120 1.40 9.53 14.57
C PHE A 120 2.64 9.11 15.39
N ARG A 121 3.69 9.94 15.39
CA ARG A 121 4.93 9.76 16.15
C ARG A 121 4.84 10.30 17.57
N SER A 122 3.84 11.12 17.86
CA SER A 122 3.63 11.68 19.19
C SER A 122 3.34 10.57 20.21
N LYS A 123 3.77 10.77 21.46
CA LYS A 123 3.60 9.77 22.52
C LYS A 123 2.13 9.37 22.71
N GLU A 124 1.21 10.32 22.66
CA GLU A 124 -0.22 10.07 22.81
C GLU A 124 -0.80 9.27 21.64
N CYS A 125 -0.43 9.56 20.39
CA CYS A 125 -0.86 8.75 19.25
C CYS A 125 -0.27 7.34 19.30
N VAL A 126 0.97 7.18 19.77
CA VAL A 126 1.58 5.87 19.99
C VAL A 126 0.86 5.08 21.09
N GLU A 127 0.41 5.73 22.18
CA GLU A 127 -0.41 5.05 23.19
C GLU A 127 -1.79 4.61 22.65
N LEU A 128 -2.37 5.37 21.73
CA LEU A 128 -3.59 4.95 21.01
C LEU A 128 -3.30 3.79 20.04
N LEU A 129 -2.17 3.82 19.33
CA LEU A 129 -1.70 2.72 18.48
C LEU A 129 -1.50 1.44 19.29
N LYS A 130 -0.91 1.53 20.48
CA LYS A 130 -0.71 0.36 21.36
C LYS A 130 -2.04 -0.31 21.74
N GLN A 131 -3.11 0.46 21.91
CA GLN A 131 -4.45 -0.04 22.24
C GLN A 131 -5.18 -0.70 21.06
N SER A 132 -4.75 -0.46 19.82
CA SER A 132 -5.38 -1.03 18.63
C SER A 132 -4.81 -2.39 18.25
N ASP A 133 -5.65 -3.22 17.64
CA ASP A 133 -5.24 -4.49 17.04
C ASP A 133 -4.91 -4.31 15.56
N ILE A 134 -5.72 -3.51 14.86
CA ILE A 134 -5.64 -3.31 13.42
C ILE A 134 -5.65 -1.81 13.10
N VAL A 135 -4.74 -1.39 12.22
CA VAL A 135 -4.68 -0.02 11.68
C VAL A 135 -5.23 0.00 10.26
N VAL A 136 -6.18 0.89 9.97
CA VAL A 136 -6.77 1.02 8.63
C VAL A 136 -6.84 2.49 8.22
N THR A 137 -6.07 2.89 7.21
CA THR A 137 -5.93 4.32 6.85
C THR A 137 -5.33 4.57 5.46
N ASN A 138 -5.38 5.83 5.02
CA ASN A 138 -4.51 6.39 4.00
C ASN A 138 -3.43 7.27 4.66
N PRO A 139 -2.24 6.74 4.99
CA PRO A 139 -1.17 7.54 5.57
C PRO A 139 -0.56 8.52 4.56
N PRO A 140 0.08 9.61 5.02
CA PRO A 140 0.83 10.50 4.13
C PRO A 140 1.91 9.74 3.35
N PHE A 141 1.91 9.86 2.02
CA PHE A 141 2.80 9.06 1.17
C PHE A 141 4.28 9.41 1.38
N SER A 142 4.58 10.68 1.68
CA SER A 142 5.91 11.14 2.06
C SER A 142 6.47 10.46 3.32
N LEU A 143 5.60 10.02 4.23
CA LEU A 143 5.95 9.37 5.50
C LEU A 143 5.70 7.85 5.47
N PHE A 144 5.32 7.27 4.34
CA PHE A 144 4.90 5.87 4.23
C PHE A 144 5.92 4.87 4.79
N ARG A 145 7.22 5.08 4.54
CA ARG A 145 8.29 4.19 5.05
C ARG A 145 8.40 4.23 6.57
N GLU A 146 8.38 5.43 7.15
CA GLU A 146 8.45 5.63 8.60
C GLU A 146 7.20 5.07 9.27
N TYR A 147 6.03 5.28 8.64
CA TYR A 147 4.76 4.77 9.11
C TYR A 147 4.72 3.23 9.14
N VAL A 148 5.10 2.56 8.04
CA VAL A 148 5.20 1.09 7.99
C VAL A 148 6.21 0.59 9.02
N ALA A 149 7.37 1.24 9.16
CA ALA A 149 8.37 0.83 10.15
C ALA A 149 7.80 0.85 11.58
N GLN A 150 7.05 1.91 11.94
CA GLN A 150 6.37 2.00 13.23
C GLN A 150 5.31 0.89 13.39
N LEU A 151 4.47 0.63 12.38
CA LEU A 151 3.46 -0.43 12.47
C LEU A 151 4.10 -1.81 12.68
N MET A 152 5.23 -2.07 12.02
CA MET A 152 6.00 -3.30 12.19
C MET A 152 6.67 -3.38 13.58
N GLU A 153 7.21 -2.27 14.09
CA GLU A 153 7.82 -2.18 15.42
C GLU A 153 6.82 -2.52 16.54
N TYR A 154 5.57 -2.03 16.41
CA TYR A 154 4.50 -2.31 17.36
C TYR A 154 3.69 -3.57 17.01
N GLU A 155 4.18 -4.40 16.08
CA GLU A 155 3.58 -5.67 15.65
C GLU A 155 2.10 -5.56 15.25
N LYS A 156 1.71 -4.42 14.66
CA LYS A 156 0.32 -4.13 14.33
C LYS A 156 -0.10 -4.87 13.07
N LYS A 157 -1.36 -5.31 13.05
CA LYS A 157 -2.02 -5.68 11.81
C LYS A 157 -2.51 -4.43 11.11
N PHE A 158 -2.49 -4.40 9.78
CA PHE A 158 -2.90 -3.19 9.06
C PHE A 158 -3.40 -3.42 7.65
N ILE A 159 -4.20 -2.48 7.16
CA ILE A 159 -4.65 -2.34 5.77
C ILE A 159 -4.52 -0.85 5.41
N ILE A 160 -3.48 -0.49 4.68
CA ILE A 160 -3.14 0.92 4.44
C ILE A 160 -2.98 1.20 2.95
N ILE A 161 -3.26 2.43 2.53
CA ILE A 161 -3.00 2.85 1.16
C ILE A 161 -1.56 3.35 1.03
N GLY A 162 -0.93 3.06 -0.11
CA GLY A 162 0.37 3.64 -0.44
C GLY A 162 0.56 3.75 -1.94
N ASN A 163 1.55 4.53 -2.35
CA ASN A 163 1.99 4.55 -3.73
C ASN A 163 2.52 3.16 -4.16
N LYS A 164 2.15 2.66 -5.33
CA LYS A 164 2.58 1.34 -5.80
C LYS A 164 4.09 1.23 -6.01
N ASN A 165 4.77 2.35 -6.27
CA ASN A 165 6.23 2.37 -6.37
C ASN A 165 6.92 2.10 -5.03
N SER A 166 6.20 2.18 -3.91
CA SER A 166 6.74 1.86 -2.59
C SER A 166 7.24 0.42 -2.47
N ILE A 167 6.77 -0.51 -3.32
CA ILE A 167 7.29 -1.89 -3.36
C ILE A 167 8.79 -1.96 -3.65
N HIS A 168 9.38 -0.92 -4.25
CA HIS A 168 10.80 -0.87 -4.60
C HIS A 168 11.68 -0.28 -3.50
N TYR A 169 11.07 0.23 -2.43
CA TYR A 169 11.83 0.86 -1.36
C TYR A 169 12.62 -0.20 -0.59
N LYS A 170 13.87 0.15 -0.23
CA LYS A 170 14.79 -0.74 0.49
C LYS A 170 14.25 -1.18 1.85
N GLU A 171 13.34 -0.41 2.45
CA GLU A 171 12.67 -0.72 3.71
C GLU A 171 11.41 -1.58 3.52
N ILE A 172 10.82 -1.59 2.31
CA ILE A 172 9.51 -2.22 2.03
C ILE A 172 9.66 -3.55 1.31
N PHE A 173 10.47 -3.61 0.24
CA PHE A 173 10.64 -4.85 -0.53
C PHE A 173 11.08 -6.04 0.32
N PRO A 174 12.01 -5.90 1.29
CA PRO A 174 12.37 -7.02 2.16
C PRO A 174 11.19 -7.58 2.95
N LEU A 175 10.26 -6.73 3.41
CA LEU A 175 9.04 -7.18 4.09
C LEU A 175 8.14 -7.98 3.14
N ILE A 176 8.05 -7.59 1.88
CA ILE A 176 7.29 -8.33 0.86
C ILE A 176 7.94 -9.69 0.58
N ARG A 177 9.25 -9.69 0.37
CA ARG A 177 10.06 -10.88 0.12
C ARG A 177 9.96 -11.90 1.26
N GLU A 178 9.98 -11.41 2.49
CA GLU A 178 9.87 -12.22 3.71
C GLU A 178 8.42 -12.57 4.09
N ASN A 179 7.45 -12.27 3.22
CA ASN A 179 6.04 -12.55 3.45
C ASN A 179 5.48 -11.91 4.73
N LYS A 180 5.97 -10.71 5.08
CA LYS A 180 5.51 -9.89 6.21
C LYS A 180 4.59 -8.75 5.78
N LEU A 181 4.56 -8.43 4.49
CA LEU A 181 3.76 -7.38 3.88
C LEU A 181 3.35 -7.78 2.45
N TRP A 182 2.14 -7.45 2.01
CA TRP A 182 1.69 -7.72 0.64
C TRP A 182 0.66 -6.72 0.15
N ALA A 183 0.38 -6.79 -1.16
CA ALA A 183 -0.68 -6.01 -1.77
C ALA A 183 -2.06 -6.57 -1.41
N GLY A 184 -3.04 -5.68 -1.29
CA GLY A 184 -4.44 -6.03 -1.05
C GLY A 184 -5.16 -6.59 -2.29
N TYR A 185 -6.48 -6.54 -2.25
CA TYR A 185 -7.33 -7.08 -3.32
C TYR A 185 -7.38 -6.19 -4.55
N ARG A 186 -7.37 -4.86 -4.38
CA ARG A 186 -7.35 -3.92 -5.51
C ARG A 186 -6.21 -4.29 -6.48
N PRO A 187 -6.51 -4.46 -7.79
CA PRO A 187 -5.48 -4.76 -8.79
C PRO A 187 -4.39 -3.68 -8.89
N PHE A 188 -3.16 -4.09 -9.16
CA PHE A 188 -2.02 -3.23 -9.48
C PHE A 188 -2.24 -2.34 -10.70
N ALA A 189 -3.13 -2.76 -11.60
CA ALA A 189 -3.48 -2.01 -12.80
C ALA A 189 -4.16 -0.66 -12.44
N GLY A 190 -3.76 0.39 -13.17
CA GLY A 190 -4.29 1.74 -13.00
C GLY A 190 -3.81 2.46 -11.72
N GLY A 191 -4.66 3.37 -11.24
CA GLY A 191 -4.48 4.15 -10.02
C GLY A 191 -5.80 4.31 -9.26
N MET A 192 -5.75 4.84 -8.05
CA MET A 192 -6.91 5.17 -7.23
C MET A 192 -7.31 6.62 -7.46
N TRP A 193 -8.61 6.90 -7.37
CA TRP A 193 -9.14 8.25 -7.47
C TRP A 193 -9.37 8.79 -6.07
N PHE A 194 -8.80 9.96 -5.80
CA PHE A 194 -8.93 10.67 -4.53
C PHE A 194 -9.58 12.02 -4.79
N GLU A 195 -10.42 12.47 -3.87
CA GLU A 195 -10.82 13.88 -3.86
C GLU A 195 -9.61 14.72 -3.45
N ILE A 196 -9.35 15.80 -4.19
CA ILE A 196 -8.19 16.67 -4.01
C ILE A 196 -8.63 18.13 -3.95
N ASN A 197 -7.92 18.93 -3.16
CA ASN A 197 -8.22 20.35 -2.96
C ASN A 197 -7.35 21.29 -3.80
N ASP A 198 -6.26 20.78 -4.38
CA ASP A 198 -5.36 21.53 -5.27
C ASP A 198 -5.18 20.79 -6.60
N GLU A 199 -5.49 21.50 -7.68
CA GLU A 199 -5.31 21.08 -9.06
C GLU A 199 -3.87 20.67 -9.43
N ASN A 200 -2.88 21.14 -8.67
CA ASN A 200 -1.46 20.82 -8.86
C ASN A 200 -1.02 19.54 -8.12
N SER A 201 -1.92 18.87 -7.41
CA SER A 201 -1.60 17.66 -6.62
C SER A 201 -1.34 16.44 -7.49
N CYS A 202 -1.90 16.38 -8.70
CA CYS A 202 -1.65 15.28 -9.64
C CYS A 202 -1.88 15.69 -11.12
N ASN A 203 -1.30 14.91 -12.04
CA ASN A 203 -1.38 15.20 -13.48
C ASN A 203 -2.70 14.75 -14.11
N THR A 204 -3.27 13.63 -13.65
CA THR A 204 -4.47 13.04 -14.23
C THR A 204 -5.65 13.33 -13.31
N ARG A 205 -6.59 14.15 -13.79
CA ARG A 205 -7.68 14.70 -13.00
C ARG A 205 -8.98 14.71 -13.76
N LYS A 206 -10.10 14.72 -13.02
CA LYS A 206 -11.46 14.90 -13.56
C LYS A 206 -12.34 15.57 -12.52
N VAL A 207 -13.46 16.13 -12.94
CA VAL A 207 -14.52 16.59 -12.03
C VAL A 207 -15.65 15.58 -12.05
N VAL A 208 -16.12 15.17 -10.86
CA VAL A 208 -17.27 14.29 -10.68
C VAL A 208 -18.16 14.94 -9.64
N ASP A 209 -19.42 15.21 -9.98
CA ASP A 209 -20.41 15.82 -9.07
C ASP A 209 -19.91 17.10 -8.37
N GLY A 210 -19.19 17.94 -9.11
CA GLY A 210 -18.61 19.19 -8.60
C GLY A 210 -17.34 19.04 -7.76
N LYS A 211 -16.88 17.81 -7.51
CA LYS A 211 -15.65 17.52 -6.77
C LYS A 211 -14.47 17.28 -7.72
N LEU A 212 -13.32 17.86 -7.39
CA LEU A 212 -12.09 17.65 -8.12
C LEU A 212 -11.45 16.32 -7.68
N MET A 213 -11.25 15.41 -8.64
CA MET A 213 -10.71 14.08 -8.40
C MET A 213 -9.34 13.93 -9.08
N GLY A 214 -8.37 13.40 -8.35
CA GLY A 214 -7.03 13.08 -8.83
C GLY A 214 -6.76 11.58 -8.90
N ASN A 215 -6.16 11.11 -10.01
CA ASN A 215 -5.73 9.72 -10.14
C ASN A 215 -4.26 9.57 -9.71
N VAL A 216 -4.04 8.74 -8.69
CA VAL A 216 -2.71 8.51 -8.12
C VAL A 216 -2.38 7.02 -8.22
N PRO A 217 -1.13 6.64 -8.58
CA PRO A 217 -0.73 5.24 -8.68
C PRO A 217 -0.63 4.58 -7.30
N SER A 218 -1.77 4.26 -6.70
CA SER A 218 -1.88 3.75 -5.33
C SER A 218 -2.50 2.36 -5.28
N ILE A 219 -2.10 1.59 -4.27
CA ILE A 219 -2.61 0.27 -3.95
C ILE A 219 -2.80 0.14 -2.43
N TRP A 220 -3.50 -0.91 -2.02
CA TRP A 220 -3.57 -1.31 -0.62
C TRP A 220 -2.39 -2.20 -0.26
N PHE A 221 -1.86 -2.00 0.94
CA PHE A 221 -0.82 -2.78 1.59
C PHE A 221 -1.37 -3.38 2.87
N THR A 222 -1.09 -4.64 3.13
CA THR A 222 -1.57 -5.32 4.33
C THR A 222 -0.61 -6.42 4.79
N ASN A 223 -0.74 -6.80 6.05
CA ASN A 223 -0.12 -8.00 6.65
C ASN A 223 -1.16 -8.93 7.31
N LEU A 224 -2.45 -8.74 6.96
CA LEU A 224 -3.56 -9.64 7.27
C LEU A 224 -3.71 -10.66 6.16
N ASP A 225 -3.79 -11.93 6.53
CA ASP A 225 -3.81 -13.01 5.54
C ASP A 225 -5.08 -12.95 4.68
N ILE A 226 -4.94 -13.21 3.39
CA ILE A 226 -6.04 -13.09 2.43
C ILE A 226 -6.07 -14.26 1.47
N LYS A 227 -7.27 -14.73 1.12
CA LYS A 227 -7.48 -15.87 0.22
C LYS A 227 -6.75 -15.73 -1.11
N LYS A 228 -6.77 -14.53 -1.72
CA LYS A 228 -6.11 -14.21 -2.99
C LYS A 228 -4.61 -14.59 -3.01
N ARG A 229 -3.93 -14.51 -1.86
CA ARG A 229 -2.50 -14.83 -1.72
C ARG A 229 -2.21 -16.32 -1.90
N HIS A 230 -3.21 -17.17 -1.70
CA HIS A 230 -3.08 -18.62 -1.75
C HIS A 230 -3.63 -19.20 -3.05
N GLU A 231 -4.05 -18.34 -4.00
CA GLU A 231 -4.51 -18.77 -5.31
C GLU A 231 -3.32 -19.20 -6.17
N GLU A 232 -3.37 -20.41 -6.73
CA GLU A 232 -2.34 -20.89 -7.64
C GLU A 232 -2.48 -20.24 -9.02
N LEU A 233 -1.40 -19.69 -9.54
CA LEU A 233 -1.34 -19.18 -10.91
C LEU A 233 -1.20 -20.35 -11.89
N ILE A 234 -2.19 -20.53 -12.76
CA ILE A 234 -2.15 -21.57 -13.80
C ILE A 234 -1.07 -21.21 -14.85
N LEU A 235 -0.01 -22.02 -14.93
CA LEU A 235 1.07 -21.88 -15.91
C LEU A 235 0.88 -22.86 -17.07
N ILE A 236 0.87 -22.33 -18.30
CA ILE A 236 0.64 -23.12 -19.52
C ILE A 236 1.79 -23.05 -20.54
N ARG A 237 2.73 -22.11 -20.37
CA ARG A 237 3.87 -21.97 -21.27
C ARG A 237 4.97 -22.95 -20.92
N LYS A 238 5.76 -23.34 -21.92
CA LYS A 238 6.93 -24.19 -21.77
C LYS A 238 8.16 -23.49 -22.33
N TYR A 239 9.19 -23.34 -21.50
CA TYR A 239 10.47 -22.80 -21.88
C TYR A 239 11.18 -23.70 -22.88
N TYR A 240 11.19 -25.02 -22.63
CA TYR A 240 11.97 -25.96 -23.43
C TYR A 240 11.38 -26.24 -24.82
N ASP A 241 10.12 -25.89 -25.07
CA ASP A 241 9.52 -25.95 -26.42
C ASP A 241 10.15 -24.91 -27.37
N ASN A 242 10.51 -23.72 -26.86
CA ASN A 242 11.19 -22.68 -27.62
C ASN A 242 12.00 -21.73 -26.72
N PRO A 243 13.22 -22.11 -26.29
CA PRO A 243 14.05 -21.28 -25.42
C PRO A 243 14.37 -19.90 -25.98
N ASN A 244 14.42 -19.75 -27.32
CA ASN A 244 14.73 -18.50 -28.00
C ASN A 244 13.58 -17.48 -27.94
N ALA A 245 12.37 -17.90 -27.55
CA ALA A 245 11.25 -16.97 -27.32
C ALA A 245 11.47 -16.11 -26.06
N TYR A 246 12.38 -16.51 -25.18
CA TYR A 246 12.66 -15.86 -23.91
C TYR A 246 14.00 -15.12 -23.97
N ILE A 247 13.96 -13.83 -23.68
CA ILE A 247 15.17 -13.00 -23.64
C ILE A 247 15.97 -13.36 -22.39
N LYS A 248 17.26 -13.60 -22.52
CA LYS A 248 18.19 -13.76 -21.39
C LYS A 248 18.80 -12.41 -21.02
N TYR A 249 19.06 -12.19 -19.73
CA TYR A 249 19.80 -11.01 -19.30
C TYR A 249 21.30 -11.19 -19.52
N ASP A 250 21.98 -10.08 -19.85
CA ASP A 250 23.42 -10.04 -20.08
C ASP A 250 24.20 -10.07 -18.75
N ASN A 251 23.56 -9.64 -17.65
CA ASN A 251 24.21 -9.34 -16.38
C ASN A 251 23.61 -10.09 -15.17
N LEU A 252 22.78 -11.10 -15.42
CA LEU A 252 22.23 -12.04 -14.45
C LEU A 252 21.84 -13.33 -15.19
N ASP A 253 22.10 -14.51 -14.61
CA ASP A 253 21.62 -15.79 -15.15
C ASP A 253 20.12 -15.96 -14.89
N ALA A 254 19.32 -15.30 -15.73
CA ALA A 254 17.88 -15.20 -15.62
C ALA A 254 17.25 -14.84 -16.97
N ILE A 255 15.94 -15.06 -17.10
CA ILE A 255 15.15 -14.68 -18.28
C ILE A 255 14.20 -13.53 -18.01
N ASP A 256 13.94 -12.68 -19.01
CA ASP A 256 12.89 -11.66 -18.99
C ASP A 256 11.54 -12.28 -19.32
N ILE A 257 10.57 -12.07 -18.45
CA ILE A 257 9.17 -12.40 -18.65
C ILE A 257 8.40 -11.09 -18.76
N GLY A 258 8.06 -10.70 -20.00
CA GLY A 258 7.38 -9.43 -20.26
C GLY A 258 5.93 -9.38 -19.75
N ARG A 259 5.28 -10.54 -19.59
CA ARG A 259 3.90 -10.67 -19.11
C ARG A 259 3.77 -11.87 -18.18
N THR A 260 2.99 -11.73 -17.12
CA THR A 260 2.77 -12.81 -16.14
C THR A 260 2.20 -14.08 -16.77
N GLU A 261 1.38 -14.01 -17.83
CA GLU A 261 0.87 -15.21 -18.53
C GLU A 261 1.96 -15.97 -19.31
N ASP A 262 3.12 -15.36 -19.55
CA ASP A 262 4.22 -15.98 -20.29
C ASP A 262 5.20 -16.73 -19.39
N ILE A 263 4.97 -16.75 -18.06
CA ILE A 263 5.78 -17.52 -17.10
C ILE A 263 5.74 -19.00 -17.50
N PRO A 264 6.90 -19.61 -17.82
CA PRO A 264 6.97 -21.03 -18.15
C PRO A 264 6.80 -21.92 -16.92
N MET A 265 6.05 -23.01 -17.08
CA MET A 265 5.78 -23.98 -16.02
C MET A 265 6.96 -24.91 -15.72
N ASP A 266 7.90 -25.04 -16.65
CA ASP A 266 8.99 -26.02 -16.70
C ASP A 266 10.38 -25.39 -16.51
N TYR A 267 10.47 -24.08 -16.26
CA TYR A 267 11.74 -23.40 -16.02
C TYR A 267 12.02 -23.26 -14.52
N ASP A 268 13.19 -23.70 -14.09
CA ASP A 268 13.64 -23.72 -12.69
C ASP A 268 14.57 -22.55 -12.30
N GLY A 269 15.02 -21.77 -13.30
CA GLY A 269 15.88 -20.61 -13.11
C GLY A 269 15.15 -19.35 -12.61
N ILE A 270 15.93 -18.27 -12.48
CA ILE A 270 15.38 -16.96 -12.07
C ILE A 270 14.69 -16.29 -13.25
N MET A 271 13.53 -15.69 -12.98
CA MET A 271 12.72 -14.97 -13.95
C MET A 271 12.50 -13.53 -13.50
N GLY A 272 12.75 -12.55 -14.37
CA GLY A 272 12.34 -11.18 -14.17
C GLY A 272 10.91 -10.97 -14.68
N VAL A 273 9.96 -10.79 -13.77
CA VAL A 273 8.53 -10.54 -14.09
C VAL A 273 8.13 -9.08 -13.83
N PRO A 274 7.03 -8.57 -14.41
CA PRO A 274 6.57 -7.21 -14.15
C PRO A 274 6.12 -7.03 -12.70
N ASP A 275 6.17 -5.81 -12.17
CA ASP A 275 5.71 -5.50 -10.80
C ASP A 275 4.27 -5.96 -10.51
N SER A 276 3.40 -5.90 -11.51
CA SER A 276 2.01 -6.35 -11.42
C SER A 276 1.88 -7.85 -11.15
N PHE A 277 2.95 -8.63 -11.23
CA PHE A 277 2.99 -10.01 -10.76
C PHE A 277 2.60 -10.14 -9.28
N LEU A 278 2.86 -9.12 -8.44
CA LEU A 278 2.47 -9.16 -7.03
C LEU A 278 0.96 -9.31 -6.81
N ASP A 279 0.11 -8.97 -7.80
CA ASP A 279 -1.33 -9.29 -7.75
C ASP A 279 -1.62 -10.79 -7.76
N LYS A 280 -0.75 -11.58 -8.38
CA LYS A 280 -0.88 -13.03 -8.59
C LYS A 280 0.16 -13.81 -7.79
N TYR A 281 0.89 -13.14 -6.91
CA TYR A 281 1.98 -13.75 -6.16
C TYR A 281 1.41 -14.65 -5.06
N ASN A 282 1.68 -15.94 -5.21
CA ASN A 282 1.45 -16.95 -4.19
C ASN A 282 2.79 -17.41 -3.61
N PRO A 283 3.04 -17.21 -2.29
CA PRO A 283 4.29 -17.59 -1.67
C PRO A 283 4.53 -19.10 -1.64
N ASP A 284 3.51 -19.95 -1.80
CA ASP A 284 3.69 -21.40 -1.87
C ASP A 284 4.15 -21.85 -3.27
N GLN A 285 3.80 -21.06 -4.30
CA GLN A 285 4.16 -21.37 -5.69
C GLN A 285 5.47 -20.71 -6.13
N PHE A 286 5.76 -19.50 -5.67
CA PHE A 286 6.92 -18.73 -6.10
C PHE A 286 7.78 -18.25 -4.92
N GLU A 287 9.08 -18.16 -5.17
CA GLU A 287 10.04 -17.46 -4.32
C GLU A 287 10.28 -16.06 -4.90
N LEU A 288 10.23 -15.02 -4.06
CA LEU A 288 10.73 -13.69 -4.43
C LEU A 288 12.24 -13.62 -4.15
N VAL A 289 13.04 -13.47 -5.19
CA VAL A 289 14.50 -13.45 -5.10
C VAL A 289 15.01 -12.03 -4.82
N GLY A 290 14.48 -11.04 -5.54
CA GLY A 290 15.03 -9.69 -5.53
C GLY A 290 14.31 -8.72 -6.46
N LEU A 291 14.90 -7.55 -6.66
CA LEU A 291 14.49 -6.58 -7.66
C LEU A 291 15.49 -6.53 -8.81
N GLY A 292 15.05 -5.99 -9.95
CA GLY A 292 15.86 -5.85 -11.16
C GLY A 292 16.67 -4.55 -11.26
N SER A 293 16.62 -3.66 -10.27
CA SER A 293 17.41 -2.42 -10.24
C SER A 293 17.98 -2.04 -8.86
N GLY A 294 18.99 -1.17 -8.88
CA GLY A 294 19.55 -0.55 -7.67
C GLY A 294 20.32 -1.51 -6.74
N ASP A 295 20.35 -1.16 -5.45
CA ASP A 295 21.09 -1.92 -4.42
C ASP A 295 20.47 -3.30 -4.16
N LEU A 296 19.15 -3.41 -4.26
CA LEU A 296 18.44 -4.69 -4.09
C LEU A 296 18.73 -5.66 -5.24
N ALA A 297 18.94 -5.15 -6.46
CA ALA A 297 19.40 -5.98 -7.58
C ALA A 297 20.83 -6.49 -7.38
N LYS A 298 21.72 -5.62 -6.88
CA LYS A 298 23.08 -6.03 -6.53
C LYS A 298 23.07 -7.16 -5.51
N ALA A 299 22.21 -7.07 -4.48
CA ALA A 299 22.05 -8.12 -3.48
C ALA A 299 21.48 -9.44 -4.07
N ALA A 300 20.74 -9.36 -5.17
CA ALA A 300 20.23 -10.51 -5.91
C ALA A 300 21.23 -11.09 -6.94
N GLY A 301 22.45 -10.55 -7.02
CA GLY A 301 23.50 -11.03 -7.92
C GLY A 301 23.59 -10.32 -9.28
N VAL A 302 22.81 -9.24 -9.49
CA VAL A 302 22.89 -8.46 -10.73
C VAL A 302 24.22 -7.72 -10.81
N THR A 303 24.98 -7.98 -11.88
CA THR A 303 26.28 -7.35 -12.13
C THR A 303 26.12 -6.03 -12.90
N LYS A 304 27.20 -5.24 -13.00
CA LYS A 304 27.16 -3.95 -13.70
C LYS A 304 26.89 -4.16 -15.19
N ASN A 305 25.88 -3.46 -15.71
CA ASN A 305 25.54 -3.45 -17.13
C ASN A 305 26.47 -2.51 -17.94
N TYR A 306 26.20 -2.39 -19.24
CA TYR A 306 26.91 -1.51 -20.19
C TYR A 306 26.91 -0.01 -19.82
N ARG A 307 26.07 0.42 -18.87
CA ARG A 307 26.01 1.79 -18.32
C ARG A 307 26.75 1.93 -16.98
N GLY A 308 27.40 0.86 -16.50
CA GLY A 308 28.07 0.80 -15.21
C GLY A 308 27.14 0.71 -13.99
N ARG A 309 25.85 0.42 -14.19
CA ARG A 309 24.81 0.34 -13.14
C ARG A 309 24.35 -1.09 -12.90
N THR A 310 23.80 -1.36 -11.72
CA THR A 310 23.20 -2.67 -11.35
C THR A 310 21.72 -2.73 -11.70
N ASP A 311 21.38 -2.32 -12.92
CA ASP A 311 20.06 -2.51 -13.50
C ASP A 311 20.13 -3.69 -14.47
N LEU A 312 19.12 -4.56 -14.49
CA LEU A 312 19.03 -5.64 -15.48
C LEU A 312 19.21 -5.08 -16.89
N ALA A 313 19.94 -5.80 -17.72
CA ALA A 313 20.15 -5.45 -19.11
C ALA A 313 20.10 -6.71 -19.97
N TYR A 314 19.66 -6.53 -21.22
CA TYR A 314 19.70 -7.57 -22.24
C TYR A 314 20.02 -6.95 -23.60
N THR A 315 20.52 -7.79 -24.51
CA THR A 315 20.84 -7.38 -25.87
C THR A 315 19.89 -8.01 -26.88
N VAL A 316 19.20 -7.18 -27.67
CA VAL A 316 18.33 -7.64 -28.77
C VAL A 316 18.76 -6.93 -30.05
N ASN A 317 19.04 -7.71 -31.10
CA ASN A 317 19.48 -7.22 -32.40
C ASN A 317 20.70 -6.27 -32.30
N GLY A 318 21.69 -6.64 -31.48
CA GLY A 318 22.90 -5.86 -31.24
C GLY A 318 22.70 -4.56 -30.46
N LYS A 319 21.49 -4.28 -29.95
CA LYS A 319 21.18 -3.10 -29.15
C LYS A 319 20.96 -3.47 -27.69
N HIS A 320 21.78 -2.90 -26.81
CA HIS A 320 21.62 -3.03 -25.37
C HIS A 320 20.37 -2.27 -24.90
N LYS A 321 19.59 -2.90 -24.02
CA LYS A 321 18.39 -2.32 -23.41
C LYS A 321 18.33 -2.67 -21.93
N CYS A 322 17.58 -1.89 -21.17
CA CYS A 322 17.15 -2.25 -19.82
C CYS A 322 15.63 -2.44 -19.86
N PRO A 323 15.07 -3.50 -19.26
CA PRO A 323 13.63 -3.62 -19.12
C PRO A 323 13.08 -2.47 -18.25
N TYR A 324 11.77 -2.25 -18.33
CA TYR A 324 11.06 -1.57 -17.25
C TYR A 324 11.17 -2.40 -15.97
N SER A 325 10.75 -1.85 -14.83
CA SER A 325 10.86 -2.52 -13.52
C SER A 325 10.54 -4.01 -13.56
N ARG A 326 11.39 -4.79 -12.86
CA ARG A 326 11.29 -6.24 -12.72
C ARG A 326 11.41 -6.65 -11.26
N ILE A 327 10.58 -7.61 -10.89
CA ILE A 327 10.74 -8.43 -9.69
C ILE A 327 11.35 -9.75 -10.13
N LEU A 328 12.40 -10.19 -9.44
CA LEU A 328 13.05 -11.47 -9.68
C LEU A 328 12.34 -12.54 -8.87
N ILE A 329 11.89 -13.59 -9.55
CA ILE A 329 11.18 -14.72 -8.95
C ILE A 329 11.80 -16.05 -9.36
N ARG A 330 11.49 -17.11 -8.60
CA ARG A 330 11.75 -18.50 -8.98
C ARG A 330 10.48 -19.33 -8.73
N ASN A 331 10.17 -20.25 -9.64
CA ASN A 331 9.10 -21.24 -9.41
C ASN A 331 9.60 -22.30 -8.43
N LYS A 332 8.86 -22.55 -7.35
CA LYS A 332 9.23 -23.53 -6.32
C LYS A 332 9.01 -24.99 -6.77
N THR A 333 8.08 -25.20 -7.70
CA THR A 333 7.69 -26.52 -8.19
C THR A 333 7.59 -26.52 -9.73
N PRO A 334 8.72 -26.31 -10.45
CA PRO A 334 8.72 -26.39 -11.90
C PRO A 334 8.36 -27.82 -12.33
N LYS A 335 7.49 -27.94 -13.34
CA LYS A 335 7.17 -29.23 -13.93
C LYS A 335 8.40 -29.75 -14.66
N LYS A 336 8.94 -30.88 -14.19
CA LYS A 336 10.01 -31.57 -14.90
C LYS A 336 9.46 -32.03 -16.25
N ASN A 337 10.25 -31.83 -17.31
CA ASN A 337 9.94 -32.47 -18.58
C ASN A 337 9.98 -34.00 -18.36
N PRO A 338 8.95 -34.73 -18.84
CA PRO A 338 8.96 -36.19 -18.81
C PRO A 338 10.12 -36.79 -19.62
#